data_AF-A0A3M0C5B7-F1
#
_entry.id   AF-A0A3M0C5B7-F1
#
_cell.length_a   1.000
_cell.length_b   1.000
_cell.length_c   1.000
_cell.angle_alpha   90.00
_cell.angle_beta   90.00
_cell.angle_gamma   90.00
#
_symmetry.space_group_name_H-M   'P 1'
#
loop_
_entity.id
_entity.type
_entity.pdbx_description
1 polymer ?
#
loop_
_entity_poly.entity_id
_entity_poly.type
_entity_poly.pdbx_seq_one_letter_code
_entity_poly.pdbx_strand_id
1 'polypeptide(L)'
;MARMPQYLHQDWRFIGLDSQEITLAALCYIFSLIIGGWATVVLIVLLYQFIRFKRSKPRGYMAHLFYRLGFGHFRGYPIAAAETFHE
;
A
#
# COMPACT_ATOMS: atom_id res chain seq x y z
N MET A 1 11.40 -18.73 15.25
CA MET A 1 10.29 -18.83 14.28
C MET A 1 10.71 -18.18 12.98
N ALA A 2 10.89 -18.96 11.90
CA ALA A 2 11.24 -18.43 10.59
C ALA A 2 10.05 -17.62 10.01
N ARG A 3 10.29 -16.36 9.63
CA ARG A 3 9.27 -15.54 8.95
C ARG A 3 9.16 -16.03 7.50
N MET A 4 8.14 -16.81 7.22
CA MET A 4 7.86 -17.27 5.86
C MET A 4 7.66 -16.04 4.94
N PRO A 5 8.32 -15.98 3.77
CA PRO A 5 8.22 -14.83 2.89
C PRO A 5 6.80 -14.74 2.30
N GLN A 6 6.07 -13.70 2.70
CA GLN A 6 4.67 -13.44 2.36
C GLN A 6 4.40 -13.21 0.85
N TYR A 7 5.45 -13.10 0.02
CA TYR A 7 5.39 -12.73 -1.40
C TYR A 7 6.16 -13.70 -2.30
N LEU A 8 5.98 -15.02 -2.11
CA LEU A 8 6.72 -16.03 -2.86
C LEU A 8 6.50 -15.97 -4.39
N HIS A 9 5.32 -15.51 -4.83
CA HIS A 9 4.90 -15.51 -6.25
C HIS A 9 5.10 -14.17 -6.99
N GLN A 10 5.62 -13.12 -6.32
CA GLN A 10 5.63 -11.76 -6.88
C GLN A 10 7.05 -11.43 -7.33
N ASP A 11 7.31 -11.63 -8.62
CA ASP A 11 8.65 -11.63 -9.21
C ASP A 11 9.35 -10.26 -9.22
N TRP A 12 8.58 -9.18 -9.14
CA TRP A 12 9.14 -7.84 -9.20
C TRP A 12 9.46 -7.36 -7.76
N ARG A 13 10.69 -7.55 -7.29
CA ARG A 13 11.16 -7.05 -5.98
C ARG A 13 12.49 -6.35 -6.13
N PHE A 14 12.47 -5.10 -6.56
CA PHE A 14 13.68 -4.30 -6.68
C PHE A 14 14.13 -3.84 -5.28
N ILE A 15 15.32 -4.28 -4.82
CA ILE A 15 15.95 -3.87 -3.53
C ILE A 15 15.10 -4.25 -2.28
N GLY A 16 14.25 -5.28 -2.40
CA GLY A 16 13.44 -5.75 -1.26
C GLY A 16 12.15 -4.95 -1.00
N LEU A 17 11.85 -3.95 -1.84
CA LEU A 17 10.61 -3.15 -1.81
C LEU A 17 9.53 -3.72 -2.74
N ASP A 18 8.27 -3.56 -2.33
CA ASP A 18 7.07 -3.93 -3.11
C ASP A 18 6.60 -2.77 -4.04
N SER A 19 5.63 -2.99 -4.94
CA SER A 19 5.37 -2.08 -6.10
C SER A 19 4.81 -0.79 -5.64
N GLN A 20 3.87 -0.93 -4.73
CA GLN A 20 3.27 0.19 -4.05
C GLN A 20 4.30 0.93 -3.17
N GLU A 21 5.31 0.24 -2.62
CA GLU A 21 6.37 0.90 -1.84
C GLU A 21 7.27 1.74 -2.76
N ILE A 22 7.62 1.22 -3.94
CA ILE A 22 8.42 1.95 -4.94
C ILE A 22 7.63 3.12 -5.53
N THR A 23 6.36 2.91 -5.91
CA THR A 23 5.48 3.99 -6.39
C THR A 23 5.34 5.09 -5.35
N LEU A 24 5.13 4.73 -4.08
CA LEU A 24 5.02 5.70 -2.99
C LEU A 24 6.34 6.46 -2.75
N ALA A 25 7.47 5.77 -2.82
CA ALA A 25 8.79 6.40 -2.71
C ALA A 25 9.04 7.39 -3.86
N ALA A 26 8.70 7.01 -5.09
CA ALA A 26 8.80 7.89 -6.26
C ALA A 26 7.90 9.12 -6.12
N LEU A 27 6.66 8.96 -5.65
CA LEU A 27 5.76 10.09 -5.39
C LEU A 27 6.32 11.01 -4.31
N CYS A 28 6.77 10.48 -3.18
CA CYS A 28 7.40 11.29 -2.13
C CYS A 28 8.61 12.06 -2.64
N TYR A 29 9.43 11.44 -3.50
CA TYR A 29 10.56 12.12 -4.12
C TYR A 29 10.13 13.28 -5.02
N ILE A 30 9.12 13.08 -5.87
CA ILE A 30 8.57 14.15 -6.73
C ILE A 30 8.01 15.30 -5.88
N PHE A 31 7.23 15.00 -4.83
CA PHE A 31 6.70 16.03 -3.93
C PHE A 31 7.79 16.77 -3.16
N SER A 32 8.84 16.05 -2.77
CA SER A 32 10.01 16.64 -2.13
C SER A 32 10.73 17.64 -3.04
N LEU A 33 10.82 17.37 -4.34
CA LEU A 33 11.38 18.31 -5.32
C LEU A 33 10.51 19.58 -5.50
N ILE A 34 9.18 19.45 -5.40
CA ILE A 34 8.25 20.58 -5.57
C ILE A 34 8.28 21.50 -4.35
N ILE A 35 8.17 20.94 -3.14
CA ILE A 35 8.06 21.74 -1.91
C ILE A 35 9.44 22.23 -1.46
N GLY A 36 10.47 21.38 -1.57
CA GLY A 36 11.81 21.65 -1.09
C GLY A 36 11.93 21.79 0.43
N GLY A 37 13.16 21.98 0.91
CA GLY A 37 13.45 22.30 2.31
C GLY A 37 13.08 21.20 3.32
N TRP A 38 12.60 21.62 4.50
CA TRP A 38 12.27 20.74 5.63
C TRP A 38 11.14 19.74 5.33
N ALA A 39 10.28 20.04 4.36
CA ALA A 39 9.21 19.13 3.95
C ALA A 39 9.76 17.79 3.43
N THR A 40 10.94 17.79 2.81
CA THR A 40 11.63 16.57 2.36
C THR A 40 11.90 15.61 3.51
N VAL A 41 12.37 16.13 4.65
CA VAL A 41 12.67 15.31 5.83
C VAL A 41 11.39 14.68 6.39
N VAL A 42 10.31 15.48 6.47
CA VAL A 42 9.00 15.00 6.92
C VAL A 42 8.46 13.92 6.00
N LEU A 43 8.57 14.09 4.67
CA LEU A 43 8.14 13.09 3.69
C LEU A 43 8.93 11.79 3.80
N ILE A 44 10.26 11.86 4.01
CA ILE A 44 11.09 10.67 4.20
C ILE A 44 10.70 9.92 5.48
N VAL A 45 10.46 10.63 6.58
CA VAL A 45 10.01 10.03 7.85
C VAL A 45 8.64 9.38 7.68
N LEU A 46 7.69 10.06 7.01
CA LEU A 46 6.37 9.52 6.72
C LEU A 46 6.45 8.27 5.85
N LEU A 47 7.27 8.27 4.80
CA LEU A 47 7.48 7.11 3.93
C LEU A 47 8.01 5.92 4.73
N TYR A 48 9.00 6.14 5.58
CA TYR A 48 9.57 5.09 6.44
C TYR A 48 8.53 4.51 7.39
N GLN A 49 7.75 5.36 8.06
CA GLN A 49 6.67 4.93 8.96
C GLN A 49 5.57 4.18 8.21
N PHE A 50 5.21 4.64 7.01
CA PHE A 50 4.23 3.96 6.17
C PHE A 50 4.69 2.57 5.75
N ILE A 51 5.95 2.40 5.33
CA ILE A 51 6.52 1.09 4.98
C ILE A 51 6.50 0.16 6.20
N ARG A 52 6.87 0.65 7.39
CA ARG A 52 6.81 -0.14 8.62
C ARG A 52 5.39 -0.57 8.97
N PHE A 53 4.43 0.35 8.86
CA PHE A 53 3.02 0.07 9.10
C PHE A 53 2.43 -0.90 8.07
N LYS A 54 2.77 -0.76 6.80
CA LYS A 54 2.35 -1.69 5.75
C LYS A 54 2.92 -3.09 6.01
N ARG A 55 4.19 -3.19 6.41
CA ARG A 55 4.88 -4.46 6.70
C ARG A 55 4.41 -5.15 7.97
N SER A 56 3.79 -4.44 8.91
CA SER A 56 3.19 -5.07 10.10
C SER A 56 1.85 -5.73 9.80
N LYS A 57 1.25 -5.45 8.65
CA LYS A 57 -0.06 -5.98 8.26
C LYS A 57 0.04 -7.14 7.28
N PRO A 58 -0.91 -8.09 7.34
CA PRO A 58 -0.96 -9.20 6.41
C PRO A 58 -1.24 -8.71 4.98
N ARG A 59 -0.88 -9.56 4.02
CA ARG A 59 -1.02 -9.25 2.60
C ARG A 59 -2.46 -8.92 2.24
N GLY A 60 -2.65 -7.97 1.33
CA GLY A 60 -4.00 -7.57 0.89
C GLY A 60 -4.74 -6.68 1.88
N TYR A 61 -4.22 -6.41 3.08
CA TYR A 61 -4.89 -5.55 4.07
C TYR A 61 -5.30 -4.19 3.51
N MET A 62 -4.41 -3.53 2.75
CA MET A 62 -4.72 -2.25 2.10
C MET A 62 -5.84 -2.40 1.06
N ALA A 63 -5.83 -3.48 0.27
CA ALA A 63 -6.88 -3.74 -0.71
C ALA A 63 -8.24 -4.01 -0.03
N HIS A 64 -8.25 -4.72 1.10
CA HIS A 64 -9.45 -4.89 1.92
C HIS A 64 -9.90 -3.59 2.59
N LEU A 65 -8.96 -2.71 2.99
CA LEU A 65 -9.27 -1.39 3.50
C LEU A 65 -9.93 -0.54 2.41
N PHE A 66 -9.37 -0.51 1.20
CA PHE A 66 -9.95 0.20 0.05
C PHE A 66 -11.31 -0.35 -0.34
N TYR A 67 -11.49 -1.66 -0.32
CA TYR A 67 -12.80 -2.29 -0.53
C TYR A 67 -13.80 -1.84 0.53
N ARG A 68 -13.46 -1.90 1.83
CA ARG A 68 -14.32 -1.42 2.92
C ARG A 68 -14.66 0.06 2.83
N LEU A 69 -13.75 0.87 2.31
CA LEU A 69 -13.96 2.30 2.11
C LEU A 69 -14.71 2.61 0.79
N GLY A 70 -15.03 1.60 -0.03
CA GLY A 70 -15.75 1.75 -1.30
C GLY A 70 -14.89 2.19 -2.48
N PHE A 71 -13.56 2.33 -2.31
CA PHE A 71 -12.62 2.78 -3.35
C PHE A 71 -12.04 1.65 -4.22
N GLY A 72 -12.53 0.41 -4.08
CA GLY A 72 -12.06 -0.73 -4.86
C GLY A 72 -13.06 -1.86 -4.96
N HIS A 73 -13.12 -2.50 -6.13
CA HIS A 73 -13.98 -3.64 -6.39
C HIS A 73 -13.12 -4.87 -6.69
N PHE A 74 -13.34 -5.97 -5.96
CA PHE A 74 -12.74 -7.25 -6.31
C PHE A 74 -13.64 -7.93 -7.34
N ARG A 75 -13.06 -8.45 -8.43
CA ARG A 75 -13.83 -9.13 -9.47
C ARG A 75 -14.57 -10.34 -8.86
N GLY A 76 -15.91 -10.32 -8.93
CA GLY A 76 -16.78 -11.37 -8.38
C GLY A 76 -17.16 -11.19 -6.91
N TYR A 77 -16.78 -10.08 -6.26
CA TYR A 77 -17.28 -9.72 -4.94
C TYR A 77 -18.44 -8.73 -5.07
N PRO A 78 -19.42 -8.77 -4.14
CA PRO A 78 -20.43 -7.72 -4.07
C PRO A 78 -19.77 -6.35 -3.90
N ILE A 79 -20.45 -5.28 -4.31
CA ILE A 79 -19.99 -3.93 -3.97
C ILE A 79 -20.02 -3.79 -2.43
N ALA A 80 -19.02 -3.14 -1.85
CA ALA A 80 -18.93 -3.01 -0.38
C ALA A 80 -20.11 -2.23 0.23
N ALA A 81 -20.87 -1.50 -0.60
CA ALA A 81 -22.09 -0.78 -0.23
C ALA A 81 -23.40 -1.51 -0.61
N ALA A 82 -23.35 -2.77 -1.07
CA ALA A 82 -24.58 -3.54 -1.31
C ALA A 82 -25.19 -3.94 0.04
N GLU A 83 -26.26 -3.25 0.42
CA GLU A 83 -27.12 -3.64 1.56
C GLU A 83 -28.20 -4.64 1.15
N THR A 84 -28.48 -4.80 -0.14
CA THR A 84 -29.56 -5.67 -0.64
C THR A 84 -29.03 -6.74 -1.59
N PHE A 85 -29.29 -7.99 -1.23
CA PHE A 85 -29.12 -9.16 -2.08
C PHE A 85 -30.40 -9.35 -2.88
N HIS A 86 -30.30 -9.31 -4.21
CA HIS A 86 -31.40 -9.68 -5.10
C HIS A 86 -31.11 -11.08 -5.64
N GLU A 87 -31.92 -12.05 -5.20
CA GLU A 87 -31.95 -13.43 -5.71
C GLU A 87 -32.79 -13.51 -6.99
#